data_AF-A0A7X1J1K7-F1
#
_entry.id   AF-A0A7X1J1K7-F1
#
_cell.length_a   1.000
_cell.length_b   1.000
_cell.length_c   1.000
_cell.angle_alpha   90.00
_cell.angle_beta   90.00
_cell.angle_gamma   90.00
#
_symmetry.space_group_name_H-M   'P 1'
#
loop_
_entity.id
_entity.type
_entity.pdbx_description
1 polymer ?
#
loop_
_entity_poly.entity_id
_entity_poly.type
_entity_poly.pdbx_seq_one_letter_code
_entity_poly.pdbx_strand_id
1 'polypeptide(L)' 'MTHSPTEDDHLPIYEDLVRERGDAVAEAQTAATHMQHQAAELLNSPDAHGPDRPRPAHHPDGPFTRP' A
#
# COMPACT_ATOMS: atom_id res chain seq x y z
N MET A 1 -53.23 19.59 -7.21
CA MET A 1 -52.75 18.95 -5.98
C MET A 1 -51.29 19.30 -5.85
N THR A 2 -50.95 20.14 -4.88
CA THR A 2 -49.57 20.55 -4.60
C THR A 2 -48.88 19.42 -3.85
N HIS A 3 -47.83 18.84 -4.45
CA HIS A 3 -46.97 17.88 -3.78
C HIS A 3 -46.10 18.65 -2.78
N SER A 4 -46.43 18.54 -1.49
CA SER A 4 -45.53 18.98 -0.43
C SER A 4 -44.44 17.92 -0.28
N PRO A 5 -43.14 18.28 -0.35
CA PRO A 5 -42.09 17.35 -0.02
C PRO A 5 -42.23 17.01 1.46
N THR A 6 -42.44 15.73 1.76
CA THR A 6 -42.46 15.19 3.11
C THR A 6 -41.10 15.41 3.75
N GLU A 7 -41.09 16.02 4.94
CA GLU A 7 -39.93 16.25 5.80
C GLU A 7 -39.21 14.95 6.26
N ASP A 8 -39.63 13.79 5.75
CA ASP A 8 -39.13 12.43 6.01
C ASP A 8 -38.12 11.90 4.95
N ASP A 9 -37.73 12.69 3.95
CA ASP A 9 -36.68 12.31 2.97
C ASP A 9 -35.26 12.44 3.56
N HIS A 10 -35.14 12.77 4.85
CA HIS A 10 -33.90 12.91 5.60
C HIS A 10 -33.77 11.80 6.64
N LEU A 11 -33.60 10.55 6.16
CA LEU A 11 -33.02 9.48 6.98
C LEU A 11 -31.73 10.04 7.63
N PRO A 12 -31.51 9.85 8.95
CA PRO A 12 -30.62 10.72 9.72
C PRO A 12 -29.19 10.56 9.22
N ILE A 13 -28.77 11.52 8.40
CA ILE A 13 -27.46 11.63 7.76
C ILE A 13 -26.33 11.32 8.75
N TYR A 14 -26.54 11.62 10.04
CA TYR A 14 -25.57 11.35 11.08
C TYR A 14 -25.32 9.85 11.36
N GLU A 15 -26.35 9.01 11.43
CA GLU A 15 -26.18 7.60 11.84
C GLU A 15 -25.49 6.77 10.74
N ASP A 16 -25.86 7.00 9.49
CA ASP A 16 -25.26 6.32 8.35
C ASP A 16 -23.81 6.77 8.14
N LEU A 17 -23.51 8.06 8.28
CA LEU A 17 -22.14 8.57 8.22
C LEU A 17 -21.25 8.03 9.36
N VAL A 18 -21.83 7.83 10.56
CA VAL A 18 -21.10 7.25 11.69
C VAL A 18 -20.73 5.79 11.42
N ARG A 19 -21.64 5.01 10.81
CA ARG A 19 -21.36 3.62 10.41
C ARG A 19 -20.34 3.55 9.28
N GLU A 20 -20.52 4.33 8.22
CA GLU A 20 -19.58 4.38 7.08
C GLU A 20 -18.17 4.77 7.53
N ARG A 21 -18.05 5.78 8.40
CA ARG A 21 -16.76 6.16 9.00
C ARG A 21 -16.18 5.05 9.87
N GLY A 22 -17.01 4.32 10.60
CA GLY A 22 -16.60 3.15 11.38
C GLY A 22 -15.97 2.07 10.50
N ASP A 23 -16.64 1.74 9.40
CA ASP A 23 -16.18 0.73 8.44
C ASP A 23 -14.86 1.15 7.77
N ALA A 24 -14.77 2.41 7.32
CA ALA A 24 -13.56 2.95 6.70
C ALA A 24 -12.35 2.96 7.66
N VAL A 25 -12.57 3.27 8.95
CA VAL A 25 -11.51 3.24 9.96
C VAL A 25 -11.04 1.81 10.24
N ALA A 26 -11.97 0.85 10.31
CA ALA A 26 -11.63 -0.56 10.53
C ALA A 26 -10.82 -1.15 9.36
N GLU A 27 -11.19 -0.81 8.12
CA GLU A 27 -10.44 -1.22 6.93
C GLU A 27 -9.04 -0.61 6.91
N ALA A 28 -8.93 0.71 7.15
CA ALA A 28 -7.65 1.40 7.18
C ALA A 28 -6.71 0.84 8.25
N GLN A 29 -7.23 0.51 9.43
CA GLN A 29 -6.44 -0.10 10.50
C GLN A 29 -5.93 -1.50 10.13
N THR A 30 -6.77 -2.30 9.46
CA THR A 30 -6.40 -3.62 8.96
C THR A 30 -5.30 -3.51 7.90
N ALA A 31 -5.47 -2.60 6.93
CA ALA A 31 -4.48 -2.34 5.89
C ALA A 31 -3.15 -1.84 6.46
N ALA A 32 -3.19 -0.92 7.43
CA ALA A 32 -2.00 -0.40 8.10
C ALA A 32 -1.24 -1.51 8.85
N THR A 33 -1.95 -2.37 9.58
CA THR A 33 -1.34 -3.51 10.30
C THR A 33 -0.66 -4.46 9.32
N HIS A 34 -1.34 -4.78 8.22
CA HIS A 34 -0.79 -5.65 7.18
C HIS A 34 0.47 -5.05 6.54
N MET A 35 0.44 -3.76 6.20
CA MET A 35 1.61 -3.06 5.65
C MET A 35 2.77 -2.99 6.66
N GLN A 36 2.48 -2.78 7.95
CA GLN A 36 3.52 -2.78 8.99
C GLN A 36 4.16 -4.15 9.14
N HIS A 37 3.37 -5.23 9.12
CA HIS A 37 3.91 -6.59 9.14
C HIS A 37 4.77 -6.88 7.92
N GLN A 38 4.30 -6.54 6.71
CA GLN A 38 5.10 -6.69 5.49
C GLN A 38 6.40 -5.87 5.54
N ALA A 39 6.34 -4.62 6.02
CA ALA A 39 7.52 -3.79 6.18
C ALA A 39 8.49 -4.39 7.21
N ALA A 40 7.98 -4.92 8.32
CA ALA A 40 8.81 -5.59 9.32
C ALA A 40 9.44 -6.87 8.76
N GLU A 41 8.73 -7.66 7.97
CA GLU A 41 9.29 -8.83 7.29
C GLU A 41 10.39 -8.45 6.30
N LEU A 42 10.18 -7.39 5.51
CA LEU A 42 11.20 -6.89 4.59
C LEU A 42 12.43 -6.36 5.35
N LEU A 43 12.25 -5.60 6.42
CA LEU A 43 13.37 -5.05 7.20
C LEU A 43 14.13 -6.12 7.99
N ASN A 44 13.46 -7.19 8.41
CA ASN A 44 14.07 -8.30 9.13
C ASN A 44 14.53 -9.44 8.20
N SER A 45 14.23 -9.36 6.90
CA SER A 45 14.71 -10.33 5.93
C SER A 45 16.21 -10.12 5.68
N PRO A 46 17.05 -11.15 5.86
CA PRO A 46 18.48 -11.05 5.57
C PRO A 46 18.79 -10.74 4.09
N ASP A 47 17.82 -10.92 3.20
CA ASP A 47 17.94 -10.60 1.77
C ASP A 47 17.63 -9.12 1.43
N ALA A 48 17.10 -8.34 2.37
CA ALA A 48 16.87 -6.90 2.17
C ALA A 48 18.15 -6.05 2.26
N HIS A 49 19.26 -6.65 2.69
CA HIS A 49 20.61 -6.16 2.47
C HIS A 49 21.28 -7.06 1.44
N GLY A 50 20.79 -6.98 0.20
CA GLY A 50 21.15 -7.94 -0.84
C GLY A 50 22.65 -8.08 -1.06
N PRO A 51 23.07 -9.28 -1.48
CA PRO A 51 24.22 -9.42 -2.34
C PRO A 51 23.78 -10.20 -3.58
N ASP A 52 23.26 -9.52 -4.59
CA ASP A 52 23.47 -9.93 -5.99
C ASP A 52 22.81 -8.94 -6.95
N ARG A 53 23.41 -7.75 -7.03
CA ARG A 53 23.49 -7.14 -8.36
C ARG A 53 24.55 -8.00 -9.07
N PRO A 54 24.23 -8.72 -10.17
CA PRO A 54 25.26 -9.41 -10.92
C PRO A 54 26.28 -8.35 -11.31
N ARG A 55 27.46 -8.43 -10.69
CA ARG A 55 28.60 -7.59 -11.04
C ARG A 55 28.77 -7.80 -12.55
N PRO A 56 28.69 -6.75 -13.39
CA PRO A 56 28.91 -6.91 -14.82
C PRO A 56 30.22 -7.66 -14.96
N ALA A 57 30.13 -8.85 -15.57
CA ALA A 57 31.24 -9.77 -15.66
C ALA A 57 32.46 -8.98 -16.15
N HIS A 58 33.57 -9.10 -15.41
CA HIS A 58 34.86 -8.72 -15.97
C HIS A 58 34.99 -9.57 -17.24
N HIS A 59 34.81 -8.93 -18.39
CA HIS A 59 35.09 -9.55 -19.67
C HIS A 59 36.61 -9.78 -19.68
N PRO A 60 37.10 -11.03 -19.64
CA PRO A 60 38.49 -11.26 -19.97
C PRO A 60 38.61 -11.08 -21.49
N ASP A 61 39.79 -10.63 -21.91
CA ASP A 61 40.27 -10.77 -23.28
C ASP A 61 39.77 -9.74 -24.31
N GLY A 62 40.22 -8.49 -24.13
CA GLY A 62 40.63 -7.68 -25.28
C GLY A 62 42.10 -7.97 -25.60
N PRO A 63 42.50 -8.25 -26.86
CA PRO A 63 43.90 -8.48 -27.19
C PRO A 63 44.65 -7.16 -27.05
N PHE A 64 45.51 -7.05 -26.04
CA PHE A 64 46.51 -6.00 -25.99
C PHE A 64 47.53 -6.23 -27.11
N THR A 65 47.34 -5.57 -28.24
CA THR A 65 48.43 -5.22 -29.16
C THR A 65 49.42 -4.35 -28.39
N ARG A 66 50.61 -4.90 -28.12
CA ARG A 66 51.78 -4.13 -27.66
C ARG A 66 52.42 -3.39 -28.85
N PRO A 67 53.10 -2.25 -28.59
CA PRO A 67 53.72 -1.42 -29.62
C PRO A 67 54.90 -2.11 -30.33
#